data_AF-A0A9D6HJ19-F1
#
_entry.id   AF-A0A9D6HJ19-F1
#
_cell.length_a   1.000
_cell.length_b   1.000
_cell.length_c   1.000
_cell.angle_alpha   90.00
_cell.angle_beta   90.00
_cell.angle_gamma   90.00
#
_symmetry.space_group_name_H-M   'P 1'
#
loop_
_entity.id
_entity.type
_entity.pdbx_description
1 polymer ?
#
loop_
_entity_poly.entity_id
_entity_poly.type
_entity_poly.pdbx_seq_one_letter_code
_entity_poly.pdbx_strand_id
1 'polypeptide(L)'
;MKAWPWMVLLIAPAALAEVTPQDFDVRLAIEAPADAGLVQLRLPADVYRAVRRADLGDVRIFNGAGEPVPMARLPRRTEARERRVERPLVSVPGMSVGTTESVVVDKVSASGSVRIEIDAGSNTPVAAAPRGYLLEVKDFDVAVDELALIWPEPTPFEAAVTVRASDDLQNWRNVARRTPVLALGAGDARIVQDRIALPAVRARFLRVDWDGAPPAITLQRAALVSRSAATAIERGWVEVDGAYSGGAVEYVSPGLFPVDALRLVPPGDNDVVSAVLFSRATVSARWQWRGATVGYRLRQADGTLEGTPTPVALSRDPLWRATLATDMGEGSAPRLQLGWVSEEVAFVARGAGPYTLAAGHATTPPAWLAPAQVVPGYGSATAATLHAGQVLSGAQPVSPPPRTPAPWQPGSHWLLWAALMAGVGVLGMMARGLWRDMRAPERREP
;
A
#
# COMPACT_ATOMS: atom_id res chain seq x y z
N MET A 1 17.42 68.25 21.90
CA MET A 1 16.65 67.63 20.80
C MET A 1 17.64 67.17 19.75
N LYS A 2 17.90 65.86 19.62
CA LYS A 2 18.80 65.29 18.60
C LYS A 2 17.99 64.25 17.82
N ALA A 3 17.67 64.56 16.57
CA ALA A 3 16.97 63.67 15.65
C ALA A 3 17.96 62.62 15.12
N TRP A 4 17.61 61.34 15.25
CA TRP A 4 18.35 60.22 14.67
C TRP A 4 17.64 59.81 13.37
N PRO A 5 18.33 59.78 12.21
CA PRO A 5 17.67 59.42 10.97
C PRO A 5 17.43 57.91 10.94
N TRP A 6 16.22 57.53 10.55
CA TRP A 6 15.84 56.14 10.34
C TRP A 6 16.39 55.69 9.00
N MET A 7 17.31 54.72 9.03
CA MET A 7 17.83 54.06 7.83
C MET A 7 16.80 53.01 7.37
N VAL A 8 16.04 53.34 6.32
CA VAL A 8 15.13 52.39 5.66
C VAL A 8 15.99 51.38 4.88
N LEU A 9 15.99 50.14 5.34
CA LEU A 9 16.64 49.02 4.64
C LEU A 9 15.75 48.60 3.46
N LEU A 10 16.19 48.91 2.24
CA LEU A 10 15.60 48.41 1.00
C LEU A 10 15.87 46.90 0.90
N ILE A 11 14.85 46.09 1.18
CA ILE A 11 14.86 44.65 0.89
C ILE A 11 14.52 44.50 -0.59
N ALA A 12 15.53 44.25 -1.42
CA ALA A 12 15.30 43.83 -2.80
C ALA A 12 14.68 42.42 -2.80
N PRO A 13 13.62 42.15 -3.59
CA PRO A 13 13.12 40.79 -3.74
C PRO A 13 14.19 39.98 -4.48
N ALA A 14 14.74 38.97 -3.84
CA ALA A 14 15.55 37.97 -4.52
C ALA A 14 14.63 37.27 -5.54
N ALA A 15 14.87 37.53 -6.84
CA ALA A 15 14.28 36.74 -7.90
C ALA A 15 14.70 35.29 -7.66
N LEU A 16 13.73 34.41 -7.41
CA LEU A 16 13.99 32.97 -7.38
C LEU A 16 14.46 32.57 -8.77
N ALA A 17 15.76 32.28 -8.90
CA ALA A 17 16.32 31.76 -10.13
C ALA A 17 15.52 30.52 -10.56
N GLU A 18 15.13 30.45 -11.83
CA GLU A 18 14.52 29.25 -12.39
C GLU A 18 15.52 28.09 -12.28
N VAL A 19 15.05 26.96 -11.75
CA VAL A 19 15.89 25.79 -11.54
C VAL A 19 16.27 25.20 -12.89
N THR A 20 17.57 24.96 -13.10
CA THR A 20 18.10 24.37 -14.31
C THR A 20 18.41 22.89 -14.11
N PRO A 21 18.58 22.09 -15.18
CA PRO A 21 18.99 20.70 -15.05
C PRO A 21 20.29 20.51 -14.26
N GLN A 22 21.21 21.49 -14.29
CA GLN A 22 22.53 21.41 -13.67
C GLN A 22 22.48 21.46 -12.13
N ASP A 23 21.36 21.91 -11.57
CA ASP A 23 21.17 22.01 -10.12
C ASP A 23 20.85 20.65 -9.45
N PHE A 24 20.66 19.58 -10.23
CA PHE A 24 20.27 18.27 -9.76
C PHE A 24 21.43 17.26 -9.79
N ASP A 25 21.54 16.44 -8.74
CA ASP A 25 22.54 15.39 -8.57
C ASP A 25 22.51 14.38 -9.73
N VAL A 26 21.32 13.98 -10.18
CA VAL A 26 21.14 13.01 -11.26
C VAL A 26 20.34 13.61 -12.40
N ARG A 27 20.78 13.31 -13.63
CA ARG A 27 20.14 13.68 -14.90
C ARG A 27 20.13 12.45 -15.80
N LEU A 28 18.97 12.02 -16.23
CA LEU A 28 18.76 10.85 -17.08
C LEU A 28 18.02 11.25 -18.35
N ALA A 29 18.52 10.83 -19.51
CA ALA A 29 17.85 11.10 -20.77
C ALA A 29 16.54 10.30 -20.87
N ILE A 30 15.50 10.91 -21.41
CA ILE A 30 14.22 10.29 -21.69
C ILE A 30 14.08 10.11 -23.20
N GLU A 31 13.85 8.88 -23.63
CA GLU A 31 13.36 8.56 -24.96
C GLU A 31 11.83 8.60 -24.96
N ALA A 32 11.27 9.46 -25.80
CA ALA A 32 9.83 9.64 -25.96
C ALA A 32 9.47 9.61 -27.46
N PRO A 33 8.29 9.08 -27.84
CA PRO A 33 7.85 9.13 -29.22
C PRO A 33 7.74 10.57 -29.73
N ALA A 34 8.18 10.83 -30.97
CA ALA A 34 8.34 12.18 -31.53
C ALA A 34 7.04 13.01 -31.53
N ASP A 35 5.88 12.37 -31.73
CA ASP A 35 4.57 13.02 -31.82
C ASP A 35 3.72 12.87 -30.53
N ALA A 36 4.30 12.36 -29.45
CA ALA A 36 3.57 12.15 -28.20
C ALA A 36 3.38 13.47 -27.43
N GLY A 37 2.16 14.02 -27.41
CA GLY A 37 1.86 15.20 -26.58
C GLY A 37 1.85 14.94 -25.07
N LEU A 38 1.55 13.70 -24.68
CA LEU A 38 1.57 13.23 -23.28
C LEU A 38 2.38 11.94 -23.18
N VAL A 39 3.31 11.93 -22.23
CA VAL A 39 4.23 10.80 -22.04
C VAL A 39 4.13 10.31 -20.60
N GLN A 40 4.08 8.99 -20.44
CA GLN A 40 4.14 8.28 -19.16
C GLN A 40 5.50 7.62 -18.99
N LEU A 41 6.09 7.80 -17.80
CA LEU A 41 7.41 7.33 -17.46
C LEU A 41 7.37 6.55 -16.15
N ARG A 42 8.02 5.39 -16.11
CA ARG A 42 8.33 4.70 -14.85
C ARG A 42 9.62 5.26 -14.28
N LEU A 43 9.61 5.66 -13.02
CA LEU A 43 10.81 6.16 -12.36
C LEU A 43 11.81 5.02 -12.09
N PRO A 44 13.06 5.09 -12.58
CA PRO A 44 14.06 4.08 -12.33
C PRO A 44 14.63 4.18 -10.91
N ALA A 45 15.31 3.12 -10.46
CA ALA A 45 15.91 3.04 -9.14
C ALA A 45 16.87 4.21 -8.82
N ASP A 46 17.57 4.73 -9.83
CA ASP A 46 18.54 5.82 -9.68
C ASP A 46 17.90 7.13 -9.21
N VAL A 47 16.64 7.38 -9.59
CA VAL A 47 15.88 8.51 -9.05
C VAL A 47 15.71 8.37 -7.55
N TYR A 48 15.29 7.19 -7.06
CA TYR A 48 15.10 6.95 -5.63
C TYR A 48 16.40 7.01 -4.82
N ARG A 49 17.54 6.66 -5.43
CA ARG A 49 18.87 6.85 -4.83
C ARG A 49 19.24 8.33 -4.71
N ALA A 50 18.87 9.15 -5.70
CA ALA A 50 19.24 10.57 -5.77
C ALA A 50 18.34 11.48 -4.94
N VAL A 51 17.02 11.28 -4.96
CA VAL A 51 16.03 12.20 -4.37
C VAL A 51 16.26 12.45 -2.88
N ARG A 52 16.27 13.71 -2.49
CA ARG A 52 16.50 14.15 -1.11
C ARG A 52 15.20 14.29 -0.33
N ARG A 53 14.04 14.26 -1.00
CA ARG A 53 12.73 14.43 -0.37
C ARG A 53 11.84 13.20 -0.56
N ALA A 54 11.15 12.81 0.50
CA ALA A 54 10.22 11.68 0.46
C ALA A 54 8.96 11.96 -0.39
N ASP A 55 8.62 13.22 -0.64
CA ASP A 55 7.52 13.58 -1.53
C ASP A 55 7.92 13.60 -3.03
N LEU A 56 9.19 13.27 -3.35
CA LEU A 56 9.80 13.43 -4.67
C LEU A 56 9.70 14.87 -5.22
N GLY A 57 9.55 15.88 -4.35
CA GLY A 57 9.39 17.27 -4.78
C GLY A 57 10.60 17.83 -5.52
N ASP A 58 11.75 17.20 -5.33
CA ASP A 58 13.02 17.47 -6.00
C ASP A 58 13.25 16.61 -7.25
N VAL A 59 12.18 16.12 -7.87
CA VAL A 59 12.19 15.60 -9.23
C VAL A 59 11.72 16.68 -10.20
N ARG A 60 12.31 16.72 -11.38
CA ARG A 60 11.89 17.60 -12.47
C ARG A 60 12.12 16.94 -13.82
N ILE A 61 11.28 17.27 -14.81
CA ILE A 61 11.51 16.89 -16.20
C ILE A 61 11.74 18.18 -16.98
N PHE A 62 12.78 18.18 -17.81
CA PHE A 62 13.18 19.31 -18.64
C PHE A 62 13.07 18.95 -20.12
N ASN A 63 12.74 19.92 -20.97
CA ASN A 63 12.83 19.79 -22.43
C ASN A 63 14.29 20.03 -22.91
N GLY A 64 14.51 19.94 -24.23
CA GLY A 64 15.83 20.12 -24.84
C GLY A 64 16.43 21.53 -24.67
N ALA A 65 15.60 22.53 -24.34
CA ALA A 65 16.06 23.89 -24.01
C ALA A 65 16.41 24.05 -22.52
N GLY A 66 16.23 23.01 -21.70
CA GLY A 66 16.46 23.07 -20.26
C GLY A 66 15.31 23.71 -19.47
N GLU A 67 14.13 23.88 -20.08
CA GLU A 67 12.94 24.43 -19.42
C GLU A 67 12.14 23.31 -18.75
N PRO A 68 11.63 23.52 -17.51
CA PRO A 68 10.81 22.52 -16.84
C PRO A 68 9.46 22.35 -17.52
N VAL A 69 9.00 21.10 -17.67
CA VAL A 69 7.69 20.78 -18.26
C VAL A 69 6.64 20.43 -17.20
N PRO A 70 5.34 20.68 -17.46
CA PRO A 70 4.27 20.26 -16.56
C PRO A 70 4.25 18.74 -16.36
N MET A 71 4.18 18.29 -15.11
CA MET A 71 4.21 16.87 -14.76
C MET A 71 3.35 16.53 -13.55
N ALA A 72 2.88 15.29 -13.48
CA ALA A 72 2.07 14.75 -12.40
C ALA A 72 2.51 13.34 -12.02
N ARG A 73 2.47 13.02 -10.72
CA ARG A 73 2.61 11.63 -10.25
C ARG A 73 1.29 10.91 -10.43
N LEU A 74 1.35 9.75 -11.08
CA LEU A 74 0.18 8.89 -11.21
C LEU A 74 0.03 8.03 -9.95
N PRO A 75 -1.19 7.88 -9.41
CA PRO A 75 -1.49 6.89 -8.38
C PRO A 75 -0.97 5.51 -8.78
N ARG A 76 -0.37 4.81 -7.80
CA ARG A 76 0.01 3.41 -8.00
C ARG A 76 -1.24 2.61 -8.36
N ARG A 77 -1.14 1.83 -9.43
CA ARG A 77 -2.19 0.88 -9.80
C ARG A 77 -2.19 -0.25 -8.79
N THR A 78 -3.03 -0.14 -7.76
CA THR A 78 -3.37 -1.26 -6.90
C THR A 78 -4.48 -2.02 -7.60
N GLU A 79 -4.15 -2.77 -8.65
CA GLU A 79 -5.12 -3.73 -9.16
C GLU A 79 -5.29 -4.77 -8.04
N ALA A 80 -6.47 -4.85 -7.43
CA ALA A 80 -6.87 -6.09 -6.77
C ALA A 80 -7.38 -6.96 -7.91
N ARG A 81 -6.67 -8.03 -8.25
CA ARG A 81 -7.16 -8.93 -9.29
C ARG A 81 -8.18 -9.84 -8.64
N GLU A 82 -9.44 -9.47 -8.84
CA GLU A 82 -10.58 -10.31 -8.50
C GLU A 82 -10.65 -11.44 -9.52
N ARG A 83 -10.46 -12.68 -9.09
CA ARG A 83 -10.89 -13.83 -9.89
C ARG A 83 -12.34 -14.12 -9.50
N ARG A 84 -13.24 -13.82 -10.42
CA ARG A 84 -14.67 -14.06 -10.29
C ARG A 84 -15.11 -15.15 -11.25
N VAL A 85 -15.74 -16.20 -10.72
CA VAL A 85 -16.24 -17.32 -11.50
C VAL A 85 -17.67 -17.65 -11.09
N GLU A 86 -18.60 -17.53 -12.03
CA GLU A 86 -20.01 -17.84 -11.78
C GLU A 86 -20.29 -19.34 -11.92
N ARG A 87 -21.14 -19.84 -11.04
CA ARG A 87 -21.53 -21.25 -10.96
C ARG A 87 -23.03 -21.36 -10.66
N PRO A 88 -23.72 -22.36 -11.23
CA PRO A 88 -25.12 -22.60 -10.94
C PRO A 88 -25.30 -23.08 -9.50
N LEU A 89 -26.38 -22.64 -8.86
CA LEU A 89 -26.80 -23.15 -7.55
C LEU A 89 -27.81 -24.28 -7.75
N VAL A 90 -27.58 -25.40 -7.06
CA VAL A 90 -28.51 -26.54 -7.05
C VAL A 90 -29.42 -26.41 -5.84
N SER A 91 -30.73 -26.28 -6.06
CA SER A 91 -31.71 -26.15 -4.99
C SER A 91 -31.78 -27.42 -4.13
N VAL A 92 -31.73 -27.24 -2.81
CA VAL A 92 -32.01 -28.30 -1.84
C VAL A 92 -33.49 -28.20 -1.45
N PRO A 93 -34.33 -29.20 -1.77
CA PRO A 93 -35.76 -29.17 -1.46
C PRO A 93 -36.01 -28.96 0.03
N GLY A 94 -37.00 -28.14 0.36
CA GLY A 94 -37.54 -28.11 1.70
C GLY A 94 -38.43 -29.32 1.94
N MET A 95 -38.12 -30.16 2.92
CA MET A 95 -39.10 -31.16 3.38
C MET A 95 -40.26 -30.42 4.05
N SER A 96 -41.44 -30.49 3.46
CA SER A 96 -42.70 -30.25 4.17
C SER A 96 -42.81 -31.32 5.25
N VAL A 97 -42.75 -30.92 6.51
CA VAL A 97 -42.92 -31.85 7.65
C VAL A 97 -44.36 -32.32 7.63
N GLY A 98 -44.57 -33.46 6.99
CA GLY A 98 -45.79 -34.23 6.97
C GLY A 98 -45.38 -35.67 6.69
N THR A 99 -45.31 -36.46 7.76
CA THR A 99 -45.03 -37.91 7.82
C THR A 99 -43.62 -38.39 7.45
N THR A 100 -43.12 -39.23 8.34
CA THR A 100 -41.81 -39.87 8.41
C THR A 100 -41.53 -40.73 7.19
N GLU A 101 -40.63 -40.33 6.28
CA GLU A 101 -40.01 -41.27 5.33
C GLU A 101 -38.53 -40.96 5.10
N SER A 102 -37.75 -42.04 5.09
CA SER A 102 -36.29 -42.09 5.03
C SER A 102 -35.77 -41.79 3.63
N VAL A 103 -34.79 -40.90 3.52
CA VAL A 103 -34.00 -40.72 2.28
C VAL A 103 -33.02 -41.88 2.17
N VAL A 104 -33.24 -42.77 1.20
CA VAL A 104 -32.26 -43.78 0.78
C VAL A 104 -31.39 -43.17 -0.32
N VAL A 105 -30.09 -43.08 -0.07
CA VAL A 105 -29.09 -42.68 -1.07
C VAL A 105 -28.58 -43.95 -1.74
N ASP A 106 -29.05 -44.24 -2.95
CA ASP A 106 -28.52 -45.36 -3.73
C ASP A 106 -27.19 -45.00 -4.44
N LYS A 107 -26.33 -46.01 -4.48
CA LYS A 107 -24.89 -46.02 -4.78
C LYS A 107 -24.37 -45.04 -5.85
N VAL A 108 -23.17 -44.54 -5.55
CA VAL A 108 -22.22 -43.92 -6.49
C VAL A 108 -21.99 -44.83 -7.71
N SER A 109 -22.37 -44.36 -8.89
CA SER A 109 -22.00 -45.00 -10.16
C SER A 109 -20.50 -44.81 -10.43
N ALA A 110 -19.86 -45.78 -11.07
CA ALA A 110 -18.42 -45.81 -11.39
C ALA A 110 -17.93 -44.66 -12.30
N SER A 111 -18.80 -43.73 -12.69
CA SER A 111 -18.50 -42.51 -13.45
C SER A 111 -18.60 -41.19 -12.63
N GLY A 112 -18.83 -41.25 -11.32
CA GLY A 112 -18.73 -40.08 -10.43
C GLY A 112 -19.90 -39.09 -10.46
N SER A 113 -21.04 -39.43 -11.08
CA SER A 113 -22.27 -38.63 -10.99
C SER A 113 -23.22 -39.19 -9.93
N VAL A 114 -23.69 -38.34 -9.01
CA VAL A 114 -24.73 -38.67 -8.03
C VAL A 114 -26.10 -38.36 -8.63
N ARG A 115 -26.98 -39.36 -8.70
CA ARG A 115 -28.38 -39.22 -9.10
C ARG A 115 -29.24 -39.49 -7.88
N ILE A 116 -30.07 -38.53 -7.49
CA ILE A 116 -31.03 -38.68 -6.39
C ILE A 116 -32.40 -38.84 -7.05
N GLU A 117 -33.04 -39.99 -6.85
CA GLU A 117 -34.39 -40.28 -7.31
C GLU A 117 -35.29 -40.41 -6.08
N ILE A 118 -36.36 -39.63 -6.01
CA ILE A 118 -37.33 -39.62 -4.90
C ILE A 118 -38.63 -40.19 -5.47
N ASP A 119 -39.10 -41.29 -4.88
CA ASP A 119 -40.39 -41.88 -5.25
C ASP A 119 -41.51 -41.01 -4.63
N ALA A 120 -42.26 -40.31 -5.48
CA ALA A 120 -43.32 -39.40 -5.06
C ALA A 120 -44.68 -40.07 -5.32
N GLY A 121 -45.24 -40.68 -4.28
CA GLY A 121 -46.65 -41.05 -4.24
C GLY A 121 -47.54 -39.82 -4.50
N SER A 122 -48.52 -40.00 -5.38
CA SER A 122 -49.39 -38.97 -5.96
C SER A 122 -49.91 -37.93 -4.95
N ASN A 123 -49.32 -36.72 -4.97
CA ASN A 123 -49.98 -35.50 -4.54
C ASN A 123 -49.37 -34.32 -5.29
N THR A 124 -50.21 -33.47 -5.90
CA THR A 124 -49.77 -32.35 -6.75
C THR A 124 -48.82 -31.44 -5.95
N PRO A 125 -47.54 -31.29 -6.33
CA PRO A 125 -46.59 -30.53 -5.53
C PRO A 125 -46.87 -29.04 -5.67
N VAL A 126 -47.26 -28.37 -4.59
CA VAL A 126 -47.04 -26.92 -4.47
C VAL A 126 -45.52 -26.76 -4.33
N ALA A 127 -44.89 -26.10 -5.31
CA ALA A 127 -43.44 -25.92 -5.30
C ALA A 127 -43.01 -25.11 -4.08
N ALA A 128 -42.54 -25.78 -3.03
CA ALA A 128 -42.03 -25.14 -1.82
C ALA A 128 -40.70 -24.43 -2.14
N ALA A 129 -40.52 -23.22 -1.60
CA ALA A 129 -39.27 -22.48 -1.75
C ALA A 129 -38.08 -23.32 -1.23
N PRO A 130 -36.94 -23.38 -1.95
CA PRO A 130 -35.79 -24.16 -1.52
C PRO A 130 -35.32 -23.75 -0.12
N ARG A 131 -35.03 -24.72 0.76
CA ARG A 131 -34.48 -24.42 2.10
C ARG A 131 -33.02 -23.94 2.05
N GLY A 132 -32.32 -24.28 0.97
CA GLY A 132 -30.96 -23.88 0.73
C GLY A 132 -30.51 -24.29 -0.66
N TYR A 133 -29.23 -24.06 -0.93
CA TYR A 133 -28.61 -24.24 -2.22
C TYR A 133 -27.22 -24.86 -2.04
N LEU A 134 -26.86 -25.76 -2.94
CA LEU A 134 -25.56 -26.40 -3.02
C LEU A 134 -24.78 -25.87 -4.23
N LEU A 135 -23.48 -25.68 -4.05
CA LEU A 135 -22.55 -25.19 -5.05
C LEU A 135 -21.31 -26.09 -5.07
N GLU A 136 -20.96 -26.62 -6.23
CA GLU A 136 -19.67 -27.29 -6.43
C GLU A 136 -18.60 -26.26 -6.84
N VAL A 137 -17.46 -26.29 -6.15
CA VAL A 137 -16.33 -25.37 -6.32
C VAL A 137 -15.26 -25.99 -7.24
N LYS A 138 -15.70 -26.72 -8.27
CA LYS A 138 -14.80 -27.38 -9.21
C LYS A 138 -14.06 -26.35 -10.08
N ASP A 139 -12.77 -26.63 -10.33
CA ASP A 139 -11.87 -25.83 -11.16
C ASP A 139 -11.64 -24.40 -10.64
N PHE A 140 -11.81 -24.20 -9.32
CA PHE A 140 -11.44 -22.99 -8.58
C PHE A 140 -10.32 -23.33 -7.59
N ASP A 141 -9.08 -23.26 -8.08
CA ASP A 141 -7.84 -23.70 -7.44
C ASP A 141 -7.29 -22.72 -6.36
N VAL A 142 -7.96 -21.59 -6.15
CA VAL A 142 -7.62 -20.58 -5.15
C VAL A 142 -8.66 -20.56 -4.02
N ALA A 143 -8.30 -19.92 -2.90
CA ALA A 143 -9.24 -19.75 -1.79
C ALA A 143 -10.39 -18.80 -2.19
N VAL A 144 -11.61 -19.13 -1.75
CA VAL A 144 -12.79 -18.29 -1.93
C VAL A 144 -12.88 -17.30 -0.77
N ASP A 145 -12.72 -16.02 -1.06
CA ASP A 145 -12.75 -14.94 -0.07
C ASP A 145 -14.15 -14.32 0.07
N GLU A 146 -15.01 -14.55 -0.93
CA GLU A 146 -16.37 -14.02 -0.96
C GLU A 146 -17.27 -14.84 -1.89
N LEU A 147 -18.56 -14.88 -1.57
CA LEU A 147 -19.62 -15.44 -2.41
C LEU A 147 -20.59 -14.31 -2.80
N ALA A 148 -20.76 -14.05 -4.10
CA ALA A 148 -21.78 -13.12 -4.58
C ALA A 148 -22.99 -13.90 -5.10
N LEU A 149 -24.15 -13.74 -4.46
CA LEU A 149 -25.37 -14.44 -4.80
C LEU A 149 -26.11 -13.75 -5.95
N ILE A 150 -26.69 -14.54 -6.86
CA ILE A 150 -27.36 -14.02 -8.05
C ILE A 150 -28.79 -14.61 -8.10
N TRP A 151 -29.78 -13.73 -8.14
CA TRP A 151 -31.21 -14.06 -8.21
C TRP A 151 -31.91 -13.21 -9.29
N PRO A 152 -33.07 -13.63 -9.80
CA PRO A 152 -33.82 -12.86 -10.77
C PRO A 152 -34.42 -11.61 -10.12
N GLU A 153 -34.24 -10.47 -10.76
CA GLU A 153 -34.78 -9.17 -10.33
C GLU A 153 -36.24 -9.00 -10.80
N PRO A 154 -37.10 -8.21 -10.11
CA PRO A 154 -36.77 -7.25 -9.07
C PRO A 154 -37.48 -7.51 -7.72
N THR A 155 -37.81 -8.76 -7.39
CA THR A 155 -38.58 -9.06 -6.17
C THR A 155 -37.83 -8.59 -4.91
N PRO A 156 -38.38 -7.63 -4.13
CA PRO A 156 -37.73 -7.16 -2.93
C PRO A 156 -37.82 -8.24 -1.84
N PHE A 157 -36.72 -8.43 -1.10
CA PHE A 157 -36.67 -9.34 0.03
C PHE A 157 -35.57 -8.93 1.01
N GLU A 158 -35.73 -9.38 2.24
CA GLU A 158 -34.70 -9.34 3.27
C GLU A 158 -34.66 -10.71 3.94
N ALA A 159 -33.46 -11.28 4.04
CA ALA A 159 -33.24 -12.55 4.68
C ALA A 159 -31.82 -12.61 5.27
N ALA A 160 -31.53 -13.69 6.00
CA ALA A 160 -30.17 -14.04 6.37
C ALA A 160 -29.84 -15.45 5.87
N VAL A 161 -28.56 -15.72 5.67
CA VAL A 161 -28.08 -17.03 5.24
C VAL A 161 -26.95 -17.54 6.12
N THR A 162 -26.81 -18.85 6.20
CA THR A 162 -25.63 -19.53 6.76
C THR A 162 -24.92 -20.27 5.63
N VAL A 163 -23.60 -20.05 5.52
CA VAL A 163 -22.75 -20.72 4.54
C VAL A 163 -21.90 -21.78 5.22
N ARG A 164 -21.94 -22.99 4.66
CA ARG A 164 -21.19 -24.16 5.13
C ARG A 164 -20.30 -24.69 4.02
N ALA A 165 -19.14 -25.21 4.39
CA ALA A 165 -18.17 -25.81 3.48
C ALA A 165 -17.98 -27.29 3.81
N SER A 166 -17.77 -28.11 2.78
CA SER A 166 -17.50 -29.55 2.91
C SER A 166 -16.68 -30.05 1.72
N ASP A 167 -15.88 -31.09 1.94
CA ASP A 167 -15.15 -31.79 0.88
C ASP A 167 -15.82 -33.10 0.46
N ASP A 168 -16.75 -33.61 1.26
CA ASP A 168 -17.32 -34.95 1.15
C ASP A 168 -18.87 -34.98 1.18
N LEU A 169 -19.52 -33.82 1.26
CA LEU A 169 -20.97 -33.63 1.44
C LEU A 169 -21.55 -34.17 2.76
N GLN A 170 -20.72 -34.73 3.65
CA GLN A 170 -21.13 -35.34 4.91
C GLN A 170 -20.73 -34.44 6.08
N ASN A 171 -19.46 -34.04 6.12
CA ASN A 171 -18.88 -33.23 7.17
C ASN A 171 -18.91 -31.76 6.78
N TRP A 172 -19.78 -31.00 7.44
CA TRP A 172 -20.02 -29.58 7.14
C TRP A 172 -19.46 -28.67 8.24
N ARG A 173 -18.58 -27.74 7.85
CA ARG A 173 -18.11 -26.66 8.74
C ARG A 173 -18.77 -25.34 8.39
N ASN A 174 -19.12 -24.55 9.40
CA ASN A 174 -19.68 -23.22 9.17
C ASN A 174 -18.55 -22.24 8.81
N VAL A 175 -18.72 -21.50 7.71
CA VAL A 175 -17.75 -20.52 7.21
C VAL A 175 -18.28 -19.09 7.22
N ALA A 176 -19.60 -18.92 7.21
CA ALA A 176 -20.29 -17.69 7.55
C ALA A 176 -21.64 -18.05 8.20
N ARG A 177 -22.07 -17.31 9.22
CA ARG A 177 -23.33 -17.57 9.94
C ARG A 177 -24.20 -16.33 9.90
N ARG A 178 -25.50 -16.52 9.68
CA ARG A 178 -26.53 -15.47 9.79
C ARG A 178 -26.12 -14.16 9.10
N THR A 179 -25.62 -14.27 7.87
CA THR A 179 -25.18 -13.12 7.07
C THR A 179 -26.38 -12.52 6.34
N PRO A 180 -26.63 -11.21 6.45
CA PRO A 180 -27.77 -10.57 5.80
C PRO A 180 -27.62 -10.58 4.27
N VAL A 181 -28.72 -10.85 3.57
CA VAL A 181 -28.86 -10.78 2.11
C VAL A 181 -30.18 -10.08 1.82
N LEU A 182 -30.13 -9.01 1.02
CA LEU A 182 -31.34 -8.23 0.72
C LEU A 182 -31.29 -7.54 -0.64
N ALA A 183 -32.47 -7.27 -1.17
CA ALA A 183 -32.72 -6.33 -2.25
C ALA A 183 -33.96 -5.51 -1.88
N LEU A 184 -33.78 -4.20 -1.69
CA LEU A 184 -34.85 -3.26 -1.32
C LEU A 184 -34.83 -2.06 -2.28
N GLY A 185 -36.00 -1.44 -2.46
CA GLY A 185 -36.13 -0.25 -3.32
C GLY A 185 -36.17 -0.55 -4.82
N ALA A 186 -36.20 0.51 -5.63
CA ALA A 186 -36.28 0.45 -7.08
C ALA A 186 -35.52 1.64 -7.72
N GLY A 187 -35.05 1.47 -8.96
CA GLY A 187 -34.31 2.51 -9.69
C GLY A 187 -33.07 2.99 -8.94
N ASP A 188 -32.92 4.31 -8.83
CA ASP A 188 -31.76 4.98 -8.22
C ASP A 188 -31.72 4.88 -6.68
N ALA A 189 -32.82 4.46 -6.05
CA ALA A 189 -32.93 4.28 -4.59
C ALA A 189 -32.86 2.80 -4.16
N ARG A 190 -32.19 1.96 -4.96
CA ARG A 190 -32.08 0.52 -4.72
C ARG A 190 -30.90 0.20 -3.79
N ILE A 191 -31.15 -0.61 -2.77
CA ILE A 191 -30.14 -1.13 -1.85
C ILE A 191 -30.05 -2.63 -2.05
N VAL A 192 -28.85 -3.14 -2.31
CA VAL A 192 -28.58 -4.57 -2.52
C VAL A 192 -27.41 -4.98 -1.61
N GLN A 193 -27.61 -6.07 -0.88
CA GLN A 193 -26.53 -6.82 -0.23
C GLN A 193 -26.59 -8.25 -0.77
N ASP A 194 -25.76 -8.54 -1.77
CA ASP A 194 -25.65 -9.82 -2.45
C ASP A 194 -24.36 -10.58 -2.10
N ARG A 195 -23.47 -9.96 -1.31
CA ARG A 195 -22.12 -10.46 -1.04
C ARG A 195 -21.96 -10.99 0.37
N ILE A 196 -21.30 -12.14 0.48
CA ILE A 196 -21.01 -12.84 1.73
C ILE A 196 -19.50 -13.02 1.83
N ALA A 197 -18.87 -12.33 2.79
CA ALA A 197 -17.44 -12.48 3.08
C ALA A 197 -17.15 -13.86 3.69
N LEU A 198 -16.08 -14.51 3.23
CA LEU A 198 -15.64 -15.83 3.67
C LEU A 198 -14.18 -15.80 4.16
N PRO A 199 -13.78 -16.65 5.12
CA PRO A 199 -12.43 -16.69 5.66
C PRO A 199 -11.48 -17.50 4.77
N ALA A 200 -11.27 -17.04 3.52
CA ALA A 200 -10.39 -17.67 2.52
C ALA A 200 -10.62 -19.21 2.42
N VAL A 201 -11.83 -19.60 2.04
CA VAL A 201 -12.29 -20.99 2.10
C VAL A 201 -11.73 -21.81 0.95
N ARG A 202 -11.07 -22.94 1.27
CA ARG A 202 -10.84 -24.06 0.35
C ARG A 202 -11.75 -25.21 0.74
N ALA A 203 -12.61 -25.64 -0.20
CA ALA A 203 -13.50 -26.79 -0.07
C ALA A 203 -14.04 -27.19 -1.45
N ARG A 204 -14.46 -28.44 -1.63
CA ARG A 204 -15.11 -28.91 -2.87
C ARG A 204 -16.56 -28.45 -3.01
N PHE A 205 -17.26 -28.28 -1.90
CA PHE A 205 -18.67 -27.91 -1.88
C PHE A 205 -18.93 -26.76 -0.90
N LEU A 206 -19.76 -25.83 -1.33
CA LEU A 206 -20.38 -24.81 -0.48
C LEU A 206 -21.88 -25.02 -0.44
N ARG A 207 -22.48 -24.82 0.72
CA ARG A 207 -23.92 -24.86 0.92
C ARG A 207 -24.38 -23.57 1.55
N VAL A 208 -25.40 -22.95 0.96
CA VAL A 208 -26.03 -21.71 1.42
C VAL A 208 -27.44 -22.05 1.89
N ASP A 209 -27.71 -21.93 3.17
CA ASP A 209 -29.03 -22.19 3.74
C ASP A 209 -29.68 -20.88 4.19
N TRP A 210 -30.98 -20.74 3.98
CA TRP A 210 -31.74 -19.65 4.58
C TRP A 210 -31.77 -19.81 6.10
N ASP A 211 -31.47 -18.72 6.80
CA ASP A 211 -31.62 -18.64 8.25
C ASP A 211 -33.06 -18.18 8.56
N GLY A 212 -33.95 -19.15 8.76
CA GLY A 212 -35.38 -18.92 8.99
C GLY A 212 -36.26 -19.35 7.80
N ALA A 213 -37.38 -18.66 7.63
CA ALA A 213 -38.31 -18.93 6.53
C ALA A 213 -37.72 -18.46 5.20
N PRO A 214 -37.65 -19.32 4.16
CA PRO A 214 -37.15 -18.91 2.85
C PRO A 214 -37.99 -17.76 2.25
N PRO A 215 -37.36 -16.71 1.70
CA PRO A 215 -38.07 -15.68 0.96
C PRO A 215 -38.67 -16.23 -0.34
N ALA A 216 -39.65 -15.52 -0.91
CA ALA A 216 -40.29 -15.87 -2.18
C ALA A 216 -39.41 -15.54 -3.41
N ILE A 217 -38.13 -15.93 -3.36
CA ILE A 217 -37.14 -15.77 -4.41
C ILE A 217 -36.35 -17.06 -4.60
N THR A 218 -35.74 -17.22 -5.77
CA THR A 218 -34.87 -18.36 -6.06
C THR A 218 -33.47 -17.86 -6.40
N LEU A 219 -32.46 -18.33 -5.67
CA LEU A 219 -31.08 -18.10 -6.04
C LEU A 219 -30.75 -18.98 -7.25
N GLN A 220 -30.25 -18.39 -8.33
CA GLN A 220 -29.96 -19.09 -9.57
C GLN A 220 -28.48 -19.48 -9.68
N ARG A 221 -27.61 -18.55 -9.30
CA ARG A 221 -26.16 -18.68 -9.43
C ARG A 221 -25.48 -18.07 -8.22
N ALA A 222 -24.23 -18.43 -8.03
CA ALA A 222 -23.32 -17.69 -7.17
C ALA A 222 -21.99 -17.49 -7.89
N ALA A 223 -21.37 -16.33 -7.69
CA ALA A 223 -20.01 -16.07 -8.11
C ALA A 223 -19.06 -16.38 -6.97
N LEU A 224 -18.11 -17.28 -7.23
CA LEU A 224 -16.95 -17.50 -6.38
C LEU A 224 -15.97 -16.35 -6.64
N VAL A 225 -15.64 -15.61 -5.59
CA VAL A 225 -14.75 -14.46 -5.67
C VAL A 225 -13.50 -14.73 -4.84
N SER A 226 -12.35 -14.69 -5.50
CA SER A 226 -11.05 -14.67 -4.86
C SER A 226 -10.41 -13.30 -5.09
N ARG A 227 -10.01 -12.65 -4.00
CA ARG A 227 -9.29 -11.39 -4.04
C ARG A 227 -7.82 -11.71 -3.90
N SER A 228 -7.17 -11.97 -5.02
CA SER A 228 -5.71 -11.87 -5.03
C SER A 228 -5.34 -10.38 -5.00
N ALA A 229 -4.50 -9.96 -4.05
CA ALA A 229 -3.65 -8.80 -4.31
C ALA A 229 -2.99 -9.08 -5.66
N ALA A 230 -3.19 -8.22 -6.68
CA ALA A 230 -2.94 -8.62 -8.05
C ALA A 230 -1.58 -9.29 -8.22
N THR A 231 -1.62 -10.32 -9.08
CA THR A 231 -0.50 -10.95 -9.73
C THR A 231 0.70 -10.01 -9.82
N ALA A 232 1.77 -10.39 -9.09
CA ALA A 232 3.10 -9.77 -9.04
C ALA A 232 3.25 -8.49 -9.86
N ILE A 233 2.92 -7.34 -9.25
CA ILE A 233 3.53 -6.09 -9.70
C ILE A 233 5.04 -6.35 -9.66
N GLU A 234 5.72 -6.21 -10.80
CA GLU A 234 7.16 -6.43 -10.90
C GLU A 234 7.85 -5.57 -9.85
N ARG A 235 8.34 -6.26 -8.82
CA ARG A 235 8.85 -5.64 -7.61
C ARG A 235 10.34 -5.58 -7.73
N GLY A 236 10.89 -4.37 -7.71
CA GLY A 236 12.30 -4.16 -7.50
C GLY A 236 12.67 -4.51 -6.06
N TRP A 237 13.87 -5.03 -5.86
CA TRP A 237 14.42 -5.35 -4.55
C TRP A 237 15.71 -4.57 -4.33
N VAL A 238 15.83 -3.94 -3.17
CA VAL A 238 17.08 -3.37 -2.69
C VAL A 238 17.49 -4.14 -1.45
N GLU A 239 18.59 -4.86 -1.54
CA GLU A 239 19.18 -5.55 -0.40
C GLU A 239 20.05 -4.59 0.41
N VAL A 240 19.92 -4.64 1.74
CA VAL A 240 20.72 -3.86 2.68
C VAL A 240 21.28 -4.74 3.79
N ASP A 241 22.54 -4.49 4.11
CA ASP A 241 23.23 -5.19 5.19
C ASP A 241 22.83 -4.63 6.56
N GLY A 242 22.74 -5.53 7.53
CA GLY A 242 22.37 -5.19 8.90
C GLY A 242 23.58 -4.95 9.80
N ALA A 243 23.47 -4.00 10.71
CA ALA A 243 24.45 -3.76 11.77
C ALA A 243 23.77 -3.87 13.14
N TYR A 244 24.36 -4.65 14.06
CA TYR A 244 23.85 -4.74 15.44
C TYR A 244 24.05 -3.41 16.18
N SER A 245 22.99 -2.96 16.85
CA SER A 245 22.99 -1.75 17.67
C SER A 245 21.91 -1.85 18.74
N GLY A 246 22.31 -1.81 20.02
CA GLY A 246 21.37 -1.75 21.14
C GLY A 246 20.34 -2.90 21.21
N GLY A 247 20.76 -4.13 20.92
CA GLY A 247 19.89 -5.32 20.95
C GLY A 247 18.94 -5.46 19.75
N ALA A 248 19.16 -4.68 18.69
CA ALA A 248 18.45 -4.77 17.43
C ALA A 248 19.44 -4.73 16.25
N VAL A 249 18.95 -5.06 15.06
CA VAL A 249 19.70 -4.90 13.82
C VAL A 249 19.18 -3.68 13.09
N GLU A 250 20.04 -2.69 12.84
CA GLU A 250 19.70 -1.48 12.09
C GLU A 250 20.21 -1.58 10.64
N TYR A 251 19.46 -0.99 9.72
CA TYR A 251 19.75 -0.97 8.29
C TYR A 251 19.57 0.43 7.72
N VAL A 252 20.36 0.75 6.70
CA VAL A 252 20.28 2.03 5.99
C VAL A 252 19.97 1.77 4.52
N SER A 253 18.82 2.26 4.06
CA SER A 253 18.44 2.25 2.64
C SER A 253 19.37 3.16 1.84
N PRO A 254 19.83 2.74 0.64
CA PRO A 254 20.67 3.56 -0.23
C PRO A 254 19.92 4.74 -0.88
N GLY A 255 18.62 4.88 -0.63
CA GLY A 255 17.76 5.94 -1.18
C GLY A 255 16.38 6.00 -0.53
N LEU A 256 15.54 6.93 -0.99
CA LEU A 256 14.14 7.06 -0.54
C LEU A 256 13.21 6.22 -1.43
N PHE A 257 13.47 4.91 -1.43
CA PHE A 257 12.67 3.94 -2.17
C PHE A 257 11.25 3.88 -1.62
N PRO A 258 10.23 3.76 -2.50
CA PRO A 258 8.84 3.65 -2.07
C PRO A 258 8.51 2.20 -1.71
N VAL A 259 9.00 1.78 -0.53
CA VAL A 259 8.96 0.42 0.01
C VAL A 259 7.56 0.04 0.46
N ASP A 260 7.04 -1.08 -0.03
CA ASP A 260 5.72 -1.64 0.31
C ASP A 260 5.77 -3.16 0.59
N ALA A 261 6.96 -3.77 0.54
CA ALA A 261 7.17 -5.13 1.01
C ALA A 261 8.56 -5.29 1.61
N LEU A 262 8.71 -6.23 2.54
CA LEU A 262 9.97 -6.53 3.23
C LEU A 262 10.22 -8.03 3.20
N ARG A 263 11.48 -8.43 3.01
CA ARG A 263 11.91 -9.82 3.18
C ARG A 263 13.16 -9.84 4.06
N LEU A 264 13.09 -10.57 5.16
CA LEU A 264 14.24 -10.82 6.01
C LEU A 264 15.00 -12.02 5.47
N VAL A 265 16.31 -11.88 5.27
CA VAL A 265 17.16 -12.91 4.69
C VAL A 265 18.12 -13.42 5.77
N PRO A 266 17.90 -14.65 6.29
CA PRO A 266 18.82 -15.26 7.25
C PRO A 266 20.26 -15.35 6.69
N PRO A 267 21.28 -15.25 7.55
CA PRO A 267 22.67 -15.31 7.13
C PRO A 267 23.08 -16.74 6.68
N GLY A 268 22.53 -17.77 7.31
CA GLY A 268 22.85 -19.17 7.05
C GLY A 268 21.93 -19.87 6.04
N ASP A 269 22.41 -20.98 5.49
CA ASP A 269 21.55 -21.98 4.85
C ASP A 269 20.84 -22.82 5.92
N ASN A 270 19.61 -23.26 5.62
CA ASN A 270 18.73 -23.99 6.55
C ASN A 270 18.43 -23.24 7.84
N ASP A 271 18.22 -21.94 7.73
CA ASP A 271 18.04 -21.04 8.86
C ASP A 271 16.67 -20.34 8.82
N VAL A 272 16.18 -19.97 10.01
CA VAL A 272 14.90 -19.29 10.21
C VAL A 272 15.09 -18.16 11.22
N VAL A 273 14.69 -16.96 10.83
CA VAL A 273 14.77 -15.77 11.68
C VAL A 273 13.41 -15.09 11.69
N SER A 274 12.90 -14.78 12.88
CA SER A 274 11.69 -13.96 13.03
C SER A 274 12.05 -12.62 13.65
N ALA A 275 11.38 -11.57 13.19
CA ALA A 275 11.64 -10.21 13.65
C ALA A 275 10.41 -9.32 13.57
N VAL A 276 10.38 -8.29 14.43
CA VAL A 276 9.49 -7.14 14.29
C VAL A 276 10.25 -6.00 13.62
N LEU A 277 9.68 -5.45 12.55
CA LEU A 277 10.30 -4.43 11.71
C LEU A 277 9.76 -3.04 12.03
N PHE A 278 10.68 -2.08 12.04
CA PHE A 278 10.41 -0.67 12.24
C PHE A 278 11.15 0.18 11.21
N SER A 279 10.68 1.40 10.98
CA SER A 279 11.43 2.41 10.21
C SER A 279 11.25 3.82 10.78
N ARG A 280 12.11 4.75 10.36
CA ARG A 280 12.01 6.17 10.70
C ARG A 280 12.67 7.07 9.65
N ALA A 281 12.15 8.28 9.50
CA ALA A 281 12.64 9.25 8.53
C ALA A 281 14.03 9.83 8.87
N THR A 282 14.30 10.05 10.16
CA THR A 282 15.55 10.66 10.67
C THR A 282 16.01 9.96 11.96
N VAL A 283 17.27 10.18 12.34
CA VAL A 283 17.83 9.62 13.59
C VAL A 283 17.13 10.12 14.86
N SER A 284 16.51 11.30 14.81
CA SER A 284 15.75 11.89 15.91
C SER A 284 14.27 11.53 15.90
N ALA A 285 13.76 11.01 14.77
CA ALA A 285 12.36 10.60 14.67
C ALA A 285 12.11 9.31 15.47
N ARG A 286 10.88 9.17 15.98
CA ARG A 286 10.41 7.94 16.61
C ARG A 286 10.38 6.80 15.60
N TRP A 287 10.72 5.60 16.07
CA TRP A 287 10.53 4.37 15.31
C TRP A 287 9.03 4.12 15.08
N GLN A 288 8.68 3.82 13.83
CA GLN A 288 7.33 3.45 13.42
C GLN A 288 7.28 1.94 13.15
N TRP A 289 6.30 1.26 13.73
CA TRP A 289 6.08 -0.17 13.49
C TRP A 289 5.64 -0.41 12.04
N ARG A 290 6.19 -1.43 11.39
CA ARG A 290 5.92 -1.78 9.99
C ARG A 290 5.30 -3.15 9.79
N GLY A 291 5.63 -4.10 10.67
CA GLY A 291 5.12 -5.46 10.57
C GLY A 291 5.94 -6.45 11.38
N ALA A 292 5.45 -7.67 11.48
CA ALA A 292 6.23 -8.83 11.90
C ALA A 292 6.52 -9.69 10.67
N THR A 293 7.73 -10.26 10.59
CA THR A 293 8.15 -11.09 9.46
C THR A 293 8.87 -12.33 9.95
N VAL A 294 8.84 -13.38 9.13
CA VAL A 294 9.69 -14.56 9.29
C VAL A 294 10.46 -14.75 7.99
N GLY A 295 11.79 -14.73 8.08
CA GLY A 295 12.70 -15.10 7.01
C GLY A 295 13.07 -16.57 7.14
N TYR A 296 12.96 -17.32 6.05
CA TYR A 296 13.45 -18.70 5.95
C TYR A 296 14.35 -18.84 4.73
N ARG A 297 15.39 -19.66 4.86
CA ARG A 297 16.25 -20.09 3.77
C ARG A 297 16.52 -21.57 3.92
N LEU A 298 15.73 -22.42 3.27
CA LEU A 298 15.80 -23.88 3.40
C LEU A 298 16.27 -24.51 2.10
N ARG A 299 17.29 -25.35 2.13
CA ARG A 299 17.68 -26.17 0.98
C ARG A 299 16.70 -27.34 0.82
N GLN A 300 16.15 -27.47 -0.38
CA GLN A 300 15.31 -28.59 -0.80
C GLN A 300 15.94 -29.25 -2.03
N ALA A 301 15.47 -30.43 -2.41
CA ALA A 301 15.96 -31.16 -3.59
C ALA A 301 15.83 -30.33 -4.88
N ASP A 302 14.85 -29.41 -4.91
CA ASP A 302 14.43 -28.66 -6.09
C ASP A 302 14.99 -27.22 -6.10
N GLY A 303 15.83 -26.86 -5.12
CA GLY A 303 16.42 -25.52 -4.96
C GLY A 303 16.37 -24.99 -3.52
N THR A 304 16.60 -23.69 -3.36
CA THR A 304 16.49 -23.01 -2.06
C THR A 304 15.11 -22.37 -1.93
N LEU A 305 14.37 -22.79 -0.91
CA LEU A 305 13.11 -22.20 -0.52
C LEU A 305 13.37 -20.94 0.33
N GLU A 306 12.94 -19.78 -0.18
CA GLU A 306 13.12 -18.47 0.47
C GLU A 306 11.79 -17.84 0.92
N GLY A 307 11.91 -17.02 1.99
CA GLY A 307 10.85 -16.19 2.57
C GLY A 307 9.88 -15.55 1.57
N THR A 308 8.57 -15.69 1.79
CA THR A 308 7.59 -14.85 1.09
C THR A 308 7.70 -13.39 1.57
N PRO A 309 7.53 -12.40 0.67
CA PRO A 309 7.50 -11.00 1.06
C PRO A 309 6.40 -10.68 2.06
N THR A 310 6.73 -9.96 3.12
CA THR A 310 5.76 -9.39 4.06
C THR A 310 5.31 -8.02 3.55
N PRO A 311 4.03 -7.83 3.17
CA PRO A 311 3.54 -6.53 2.73
C PRO A 311 3.52 -5.53 3.90
N VAL A 312 3.85 -4.27 3.62
CA VAL A 312 3.85 -3.20 4.61
C VAL A 312 3.22 -1.93 4.05
N ALA A 313 2.74 -1.05 4.93
CA ALA A 313 2.31 0.28 4.51
C ALA A 313 3.46 1.04 3.83
N LEU A 314 3.16 1.68 2.70
CA LEU A 314 4.13 2.39 1.87
C LEU A 314 4.98 3.36 2.72
N SER A 315 6.29 3.21 2.65
CA SER A 315 7.26 4.04 3.37
C SER A 315 8.45 4.39 2.49
N ARG A 316 9.01 5.57 2.70
CA ARG A 316 10.30 5.99 2.12
C ARG A 316 11.35 6.27 3.16
N ASP A 317 11.11 5.84 4.40
CA ASP A 317 12.04 6.01 5.48
C ASP A 317 13.40 5.38 5.09
N PRO A 318 14.52 6.10 5.26
CA PRO A 318 15.82 5.56 4.93
C PRO A 318 16.39 4.67 6.04
N LEU A 319 15.90 4.79 7.28
CA LEU A 319 16.41 4.05 8.43
C LEU A 319 15.42 2.96 8.83
N TRP A 320 15.91 1.73 8.93
CA TRP A 320 15.13 0.54 9.25
C TRP A 320 15.74 -0.18 10.44
N ARG A 321 14.92 -0.92 11.19
CA ARG A 321 15.35 -1.71 12.33
C ARG A 321 14.55 -3.00 12.45
N ALA A 322 15.25 -4.09 12.74
CA ALA A 322 14.67 -5.38 13.09
C ALA A 322 14.99 -5.71 14.54
N THR A 323 13.96 -5.95 15.35
CA THR A 323 14.11 -6.58 16.66
C THR A 323 13.89 -8.08 16.45
N LEU A 324 14.97 -8.85 16.56
CA LEU A 324 14.94 -10.30 16.37
C LEU A 324 14.26 -10.97 17.57
N ALA A 325 13.49 -12.02 17.33
CA ALA A 325 12.89 -12.81 18.42
C ALA A 325 13.92 -13.70 19.13
N THR A 326 14.97 -14.08 18.41
CA THR A 326 16.10 -14.86 18.90
C THR A 326 17.38 -14.12 18.57
N ASP A 327 18.26 -13.96 19.56
CA ASP A 327 19.56 -13.36 19.35
C ASP A 327 20.46 -14.34 18.57
N MET A 328 21.02 -13.87 17.45
CA MET A 328 21.88 -14.66 16.56
C MET A 328 23.38 -14.38 16.81
N GLY A 329 23.71 -13.49 17.74
CA GLY A 329 25.07 -13.07 18.07
C GLY A 329 25.64 -12.01 17.12
N GLU A 330 26.58 -11.22 17.63
CA GLU A 330 27.30 -10.19 16.87
C GLU A 330 28.11 -10.83 15.72
N GLY A 331 27.77 -10.48 14.47
CA GLY A 331 28.41 -11.02 13.26
C GLY A 331 27.48 -11.84 12.36
N SER A 332 26.31 -12.25 12.85
CA SER A 332 25.31 -13.02 12.08
C SER A 332 24.06 -12.19 11.83
N ALA A 333 24.22 -10.91 11.45
CA ALA A 333 23.09 -10.05 11.18
C ALA A 333 22.37 -10.52 9.90
N PRO A 334 21.05 -10.78 9.94
CA PRO A 334 20.30 -11.05 8.71
C PRO A 334 20.34 -9.81 7.80
N ARG A 335 20.26 -10.03 6.48
CA ARG A 335 20.06 -8.95 5.52
C ARG A 335 18.58 -8.61 5.42
N LEU A 336 18.28 -7.39 5.00
CA LEU A 336 16.91 -6.96 4.74
C LEU A 336 16.77 -6.60 3.26
N GLN A 337 15.80 -7.21 2.59
CA GLN A 337 15.42 -6.83 1.24
C GLN A 337 14.19 -5.91 1.29
N LEU A 338 14.36 -4.70 0.75
CA LEU A 338 13.34 -3.67 0.62
C LEU A 338 12.68 -3.80 -0.74
N GLY A 339 11.44 -4.28 -0.75
CA GLY A 339 10.65 -4.47 -1.94
C GLY A 339 9.89 -3.20 -2.30
N TRP A 340 10.04 -2.74 -3.54
CA TRP A 340 9.43 -1.51 -4.05
C TRP A 340 8.85 -1.70 -5.45
N VAL A 341 7.89 -0.85 -5.78
CA VAL A 341 7.27 -0.78 -7.11
C VAL A 341 7.60 0.58 -7.73
N SER A 342 8.05 0.60 -8.98
CA SER A 342 8.29 1.84 -9.72
C SER A 342 7.01 2.68 -9.78
N GLU A 343 7.11 3.93 -9.37
CA GLU A 343 6.01 4.87 -9.55
C GLU A 343 6.03 5.44 -10.96
N GLU A 344 4.86 5.87 -11.40
CA GLU A 344 4.66 6.39 -12.74
C GLU A 344 4.42 7.91 -12.67
N VAL A 345 4.99 8.61 -13.64
CA VAL A 345 4.85 10.05 -13.83
C VAL A 345 4.33 10.28 -15.23
N ALA A 346 3.36 11.18 -15.37
CA ALA A 346 2.95 11.71 -16.66
C ALA A 346 3.48 13.14 -16.83
N PHE A 347 3.90 13.51 -18.03
CA PHE A 347 4.29 14.87 -18.35
C PHE A 347 3.80 15.31 -19.72
N VAL A 348 3.62 16.63 -19.88
CA VAL A 348 3.32 17.26 -21.17
C VAL A 348 4.63 17.43 -21.92
N ALA A 349 4.76 16.80 -23.09
CA ALA A 349 5.94 16.87 -23.92
C ALA A 349 6.00 18.22 -24.68
N ARG A 350 6.16 19.30 -23.93
CA ARG A 350 6.24 20.67 -24.46
C ARG A 350 7.69 21.01 -24.82
N GLY A 351 7.88 21.48 -26.05
CA GLY A 351 9.19 21.86 -26.58
C GLY A 351 9.84 20.73 -27.36
N ALA A 352 11.02 20.98 -27.92
CA ALA A 352 11.78 19.93 -28.59
C ALA A 352 12.46 19.02 -27.57
N GLY A 353 12.56 17.73 -27.89
CA GLY A 353 13.45 16.80 -27.17
C GLY A 353 14.94 17.08 -27.47
N PRO A 354 15.86 16.33 -26.84
CA PRO A 354 15.63 15.25 -25.88
C PRO A 354 15.14 15.78 -24.53
N TYR A 355 14.29 15.00 -23.85
CA TYR A 355 13.84 15.33 -22.50
C TYR A 355 14.80 14.76 -21.45
N THR A 356 14.91 15.42 -20.30
CA THR A 356 15.79 15.02 -19.20
C THR A 356 15.01 14.86 -17.90
N LEU A 357 15.08 13.69 -17.28
CA LEU A 357 14.62 13.44 -15.92
C LEU A 357 15.73 13.82 -14.94
N ALA A 358 15.45 14.76 -14.03
CA ALA A 358 16.41 15.25 -13.05
C ALA A 358 15.92 15.00 -11.61
N ALA A 359 16.83 14.68 -10.70
CA ALA A 359 16.53 14.38 -9.30
C ALA A 359 17.68 14.75 -8.35
N GLY A 360 17.35 15.12 -7.09
CA GLY A 360 18.34 15.28 -6.01
C GLY A 360 18.59 16.70 -5.51
N HIS A 361 17.76 17.69 -5.87
CA HIS A 361 17.93 19.07 -5.42
C HIS A 361 17.05 19.38 -4.19
N ALA A 362 17.58 19.16 -2.97
CA ALA A 362 16.81 19.19 -1.72
C ALA A 362 15.97 20.46 -1.46
N THR A 363 16.45 21.63 -1.90
CA THR A 363 15.81 22.93 -1.69
C THR A 363 14.79 23.30 -2.76
N THR A 364 14.65 22.49 -3.83
CA THR A 364 13.67 22.72 -4.89
C THR A 364 12.24 22.52 -4.39
N PRO A 365 11.32 23.47 -4.61
CA PRO A 365 9.89 23.29 -4.35
C PRO A 365 9.27 22.19 -5.22
N PRO A 366 8.29 21.43 -4.72
CA PRO A 366 7.55 20.46 -5.52
C PRO A 366 6.88 21.12 -6.73
N ALA A 367 6.93 20.48 -7.90
CA ALA A 367 6.19 20.91 -9.10
C ALA A 367 5.20 19.86 -9.60
N TRP A 368 4.71 19.01 -8.70
CA TRP A 368 3.68 18.04 -9.03
C TRP A 368 2.33 18.72 -9.21
N LEU A 369 1.77 18.60 -10.40
CA LEU A 369 0.38 18.94 -10.67
C LEU A 369 -0.54 17.76 -10.33
N ALA A 370 -1.84 18.03 -10.18
CA ALA A 370 -2.82 16.96 -10.09
C ALA A 370 -2.86 16.19 -11.43
N PRO A 371 -3.04 14.86 -11.42
CA PRO A 371 -3.09 14.07 -12.66
C PRO A 371 -4.08 14.62 -13.71
N ALA A 372 -5.26 15.08 -13.28
CA ALA A 372 -6.27 15.67 -14.16
C ALA A 372 -5.88 17.03 -14.79
N GLN A 373 -4.89 17.73 -14.23
CA GLN A 373 -4.35 18.98 -14.81
C GLN A 373 -3.32 18.71 -15.91
N VAL A 374 -2.73 17.51 -15.94
CA VAL A 374 -1.74 17.09 -16.94
C VAL A 374 -2.36 16.20 -17.99
N VAL A 375 -3.25 15.29 -17.58
CA VAL A 375 -3.92 14.32 -18.43
C VAL A 375 -5.41 14.67 -18.52
N PRO A 376 -5.88 15.24 -19.64
CA PRO A 376 -7.29 15.53 -19.84
C PRO A 376 -8.17 14.28 -19.64
N GLY A 377 -9.25 14.42 -18.88
CA GLY A 377 -10.17 13.31 -18.60
C GLY A 377 -9.60 12.21 -17.68
N TYR A 378 -8.51 12.47 -16.95
CA TYR A 378 -7.87 11.48 -16.07
C TYR A 378 -8.87 10.78 -15.15
N GLY A 379 -8.84 9.45 -15.12
CA GLY A 379 -9.74 8.62 -14.32
C GLY A 379 -11.11 8.34 -14.95
N SER A 380 -11.34 8.76 -16.20
CA SER A 380 -12.57 8.50 -16.95
C SER A 380 -12.32 7.67 -18.22
N ALA A 381 -13.40 7.19 -18.86
CA ALA A 381 -13.33 6.44 -20.11
C ALA A 381 -12.82 7.28 -21.31
N THR A 382 -12.82 8.61 -21.19
CA THR A 382 -12.37 9.55 -22.23
C THR A 382 -11.00 10.15 -21.92
N ALA A 383 -10.24 9.56 -21.00
CA ALA A 383 -8.90 10.02 -20.68
C ALA A 383 -7.99 10.06 -21.91
N ALA A 384 -7.22 11.13 -22.04
CA ALA A 384 -6.24 11.28 -23.11
C ALA A 384 -5.21 10.15 -23.06
N THR A 385 -4.81 9.66 -24.24
CA THR A 385 -3.85 8.56 -24.36
C THR A 385 -2.46 9.00 -23.87
N LEU A 386 -1.86 8.18 -23.01
CA LEU A 386 -0.48 8.33 -22.57
C LEU A 386 0.41 7.44 -23.42
N HIS A 387 1.47 8.01 -23.98
CA HIS A 387 2.48 7.23 -24.68
C HIS A 387 3.60 6.82 -23.71
N ALA A 388 4.05 5.57 -23.79
CA ALA A 388 5.15 5.10 -22.95
C ALA A 388 6.47 5.77 -23.37
N GLY A 389 7.11 6.44 -22.43
CA GLY A 389 8.50 6.88 -22.52
C GLY A 389 9.43 5.96 -21.75
N GLN A 390 10.71 6.00 -22.08
CA GLN A 390 11.75 5.19 -21.42
C GLN A 390 12.87 6.09 -20.92
N VAL A 391 13.40 5.78 -19.73
CA VAL A 391 14.63 6.42 -19.25
C VAL A 391 15.81 5.61 -19.76
N LEU A 392 16.72 6.27 -20.47
CA LEU A 392 17.93 5.65 -20.99
C LEU A 392 18.98 5.54 -19.87
N SER A 393 19.43 4.32 -19.60
CA SER A 393 20.56 4.05 -18.71
C SER A 393 21.86 4.45 -19.41
N GLY A 394 22.64 5.37 -18.83
CA GLY A 394 23.95 5.77 -19.36
C GLY A 394 24.32 7.25 -19.22
N ALA A 395 23.39 8.11 -18.79
CA ALA A 395 23.73 9.48 -18.42
C ALA A 395 24.42 9.48 -17.04
N GLN A 396 25.56 10.17 -16.96
CA GLN A 396 26.47 10.18 -15.81
C GLN A 396 25.73 10.22 -14.46
N PRO A 397 25.74 9.13 -13.67
CA PRO A 397 25.43 9.26 -12.27
C PRO A 397 26.56 10.10 -11.68
N VAL A 398 26.30 11.36 -11.34
CA VAL A 398 27.12 11.99 -10.31
C VAL A 398 26.78 11.18 -9.07
N SER A 399 27.72 10.34 -8.63
CA SER A 399 27.54 9.49 -7.46
C SER A 399 26.98 10.37 -6.33
N PRO A 400 25.75 10.13 -5.85
CA PRO A 400 25.23 10.89 -4.74
C PRO A 400 26.18 10.65 -3.56
N PRO A 401 26.59 11.70 -2.81
CA PRO A 401 27.37 11.49 -1.61
C PRO A 401 26.64 10.48 -0.72
N PRO A 402 27.36 9.52 -0.11
CA PRO A 402 26.74 8.53 0.76
C PRO A 402 25.87 9.25 1.78
N ARG A 403 24.64 8.78 1.96
CA ARG A 403 23.75 9.26 3.02
C ARG A 403 24.25 8.70 4.34
N THR A 404 25.39 9.19 4.80
CA THR A 404 25.70 9.11 6.20
C THR A 404 24.62 9.92 6.92
N PRO A 405 24.01 9.39 8.00
CA PRO A 405 23.19 10.24 8.86
C PRO A 405 24.05 11.45 9.18
N ALA A 406 23.55 12.65 8.86
CA ALA A 406 24.34 13.87 8.98
C ALA A 406 25.00 13.85 10.37
N PRO A 407 26.34 13.75 10.45
CA PRO A 407 26.99 13.85 11.74
C PRO A 407 26.53 15.17 12.33
N TRP A 408 26.18 15.15 13.62
CA TRP A 408 25.89 16.37 14.37
C TRP A 408 26.92 17.43 13.97
N GLN A 409 26.49 18.51 13.31
CA GLN A 409 27.43 19.53 12.85
C GLN A 409 28.12 20.12 14.09
N PRO A 410 29.43 19.91 14.28
CA PRO A 410 30.16 20.51 15.40
C PRO A 410 30.24 22.01 15.11
N GLY A 411 29.50 22.85 15.83
CA GLY A 411 29.56 24.31 15.66
C GLY A 411 28.23 25.06 15.80
N SER A 412 27.11 24.47 15.37
CA SER A 412 25.79 25.15 15.35
C SER A 412 25.19 25.39 16.74
N HIS A 413 25.79 24.79 17.77
CA HIS A 413 25.42 24.93 19.18
C HIS A 413 26.12 26.12 19.82
N TRP A 414 27.30 26.54 19.36
CA TRP A 414 28.01 27.69 19.93
C TRP A 414 27.25 29.00 19.76
N LEU A 415 26.51 29.16 18.66
CA LEU A 415 25.63 30.33 18.45
C LEU A 415 24.45 30.32 19.43
N LEU A 416 23.86 29.14 19.69
CA LEU A 416 22.80 28.98 20.69
C LEU A 416 23.33 29.27 22.10
N TRP A 417 24.50 28.71 22.45
CA TRP A 417 25.15 28.94 23.74
C TRP A 417 25.59 30.40 23.92
N ALA A 418 26.09 31.05 22.86
CA ALA A 418 26.42 32.47 22.88
C ALA A 418 25.17 33.34 23.09
N ALA A 419 24.06 33.04 22.40
CA ALA A 419 22.79 33.73 22.60
C ALA A 419 22.23 33.50 24.02
N LEU A 420 22.33 32.27 24.53
CA LEU A 420 21.91 31.94 25.89
C LEU A 420 22.74 32.69 26.94
N MET A 421 24.07 32.70 26.80
CA MET A 421 24.97 33.44 27.68
C MET A 421 24.76 34.95 27.61
N ALA A 422 24.49 35.50 26.43
CA ALA A 422 24.10 36.89 26.28
C ALA A 422 22.79 37.18 27.05
N GLY A 423 21.78 36.32 26.93
CA GLY A 423 20.53 36.43 27.68
C GLY A 423 20.72 36.39 29.19
N VAL A 424 21.53 35.44 29.69
CA VAL A 424 21.87 35.35 31.12
C VAL A 424 22.64 36.59 31.60
N GLY A 425 23.55 37.13 30.78
CA GLY A 425 24.29 38.36 31.09
C GLY A 425 23.38 39.58 31.26
N VAL A 426 22.37 39.74 30.40
CA VAL A 426 21.37 40.81 30.51
C VAL A 426 20.57 40.68 31.81
N LEU A 427 20.12 39.47 32.15
CA LEU A 427 19.40 39.21 33.40
C LEU A 427 20.27 39.50 34.62
N GLY A 428 21.56 39.11 34.59
CA GLY A 428 22.51 39.43 35.65
C GLY A 428 22.73 40.94 35.84
N MET A 429 22.76 41.71 34.75
CA MET A 429 22.84 43.17 34.82
C MET A 429 21.59 43.80 35.42
N MET A 430 20.38 43.34 35.04
CA MET A 430 19.13 43.83 35.63
C MET A 430 19.04 43.50 37.12
N ALA A 431 19.38 42.27 37.53
CA ALA A 431 19.40 41.86 38.93
C ALA A 431 20.37 42.70 39.76
N ARG A 432 21.56 43.00 39.21
CA ARG A 432 22.56 43.86 39.86
C ARG A 432 22.10 45.32 39.95
N GLY A 433 21.37 45.81 38.95
CA GLY A 433 20.72 47.14 38.99
C GLY A 433 19.70 47.23 40.12
N LEU A 434 18.77 46.28 40.18
CA LEU A 434 17.75 46.21 41.23
C LEU A 434 18.37 46.12 42.64
N TRP A 435 19.44 45.34 42.79
CA TRP A 435 20.13 45.20 44.07
C TRP A 435 20.87 46.48 44.50
N ARG A 436 21.30 47.31 43.54
CA ARG A 436 21.88 48.64 43.83
C ARG A 436 20.81 49.63 44.21
N ASP A 437 19.65 49.59 43.56
CA ASP A 437 18.52 50.47 43.87
C ASP A 437 17.94 50.16 45.26
N MET A 438 17.88 48.88 45.65
CA MET A 438 17.50 48.47 47.01
C MET A 438 18.52 48.85 48.10
N ARG A 439 19.76 49.19 47.72
CA ARG A 439 20.83 49.63 48.64
C ARG A 439 21.02 51.14 48.67
N ALA A 440 20.29 51.89 47.84
CA ALA A 440 20.32 53.35 47.90
C ALA A 440 19.46 53.80 49.09
N PRO A 441 20.03 54.47 50.12
CA PRO A 441 19.23 54.99 51.21
C PRO A 441 18.29 56.10 50.72
N GLU A 442 17.03 56.05 51.14
CA GLU A 442 16.06 57.13 50.95
C GLU A 442 16.67 58.46 51.42
N ARG A 443 16.93 59.36 50.47
CA ARG A 443 17.24 60.75 50.79
C ARG A 443 15.95 61.39 51.30
N ARG A 444 15.86 61.55 52.62
CA ARG A 444 14.95 62.51 53.24
C ARG A 444 15.45 63.92 52.89
N GLU A 445 14.71 64.60 52.04
CA GLU A 445 14.81 66.06 51.87
C GLU A 445 14.04 66.77 53.00
N PRO A 446 14.43 68.01 53.33
CA PRO A 446 14.53 68.53 54.70
C PRO A 446 13.21 68.83 55.43
#